data_AF-A0A498P476-F1
#
_entry.id   AF-A0A498P476-F1
#
_cell.length_a   1.000
_cell.length_b   1.000
_cell.length_c   1.000
_cell.angle_alpha   90.00
_cell.angle_beta   90.00
_cell.angle_gamma   90.00
#
_symmetry.space_group_name_H-M   'P 1'
#
loop_
_entity.id
_entity.type
_entity.pdbx_description
1 polymer ?
#
loop_
_entity_poly.entity_id
_entity_poly.type
_entity_poly.pdbx_seq_one_letter_code
_entity_poly.pdbx_strand_id
1 'polypeptide(L)'
;MLVLQKHNTEMTVAAGEALYTLVCLHQAEYSELVETLLSNQRDAVIYQRLADAFNNLTASSTPPTMDRKQKVAFLKSLEEFVANVGGLLCVK
;
A
#
# COMPACT_ATOMS: atom_id res chain seq x y z
N MET A 1 19.28 12.23 -6.29
CA MET A 1 18.24 12.00 -7.32
C MET A 1 18.59 10.71 -8.04
N LEU A 2 18.18 9.57 -7.48
CA LEU A 2 18.54 8.23 -7.95
C LEU A 2 17.26 7.43 -8.17
N VAL A 3 16.95 7.19 -9.45
CA VAL A 3 16.46 5.91 -9.96
C VAL A 3 15.23 5.30 -9.26
N LEU A 4 14.10 6.00 -9.21
CA LEU A 4 12.77 5.38 -9.39
C LEU A 4 12.40 5.30 -10.89
N GLN A 5 13.43 5.42 -11.74
CA GLN A 5 13.35 5.52 -13.17
C GLN A 5 13.21 4.10 -13.76
N LYS A 6 11.97 3.66 -13.93
CA LYS A 6 11.60 2.81 -15.08
C LYS A 6 12.22 1.39 -15.12
N HIS A 7 12.41 0.74 -13.97
CA HIS A 7 12.77 -0.68 -13.98
C HIS A 7 11.84 -1.51 -13.09
N ASN A 8 11.25 -2.52 -13.73
CA ASN A 8 10.62 -3.68 -13.13
C ASN A 8 9.14 -3.58 -12.72
N THR A 9 8.24 -3.26 -13.67
CA THR A 9 6.79 -3.54 -13.54
C THR A 9 6.50 -5.00 -13.15
N GLU A 10 7.33 -5.95 -13.60
CA GLU A 10 7.24 -7.36 -13.19
C GLU A 10 7.57 -7.58 -11.70
N MET A 11 8.50 -6.81 -11.14
CA MET A 11 8.85 -6.87 -9.72
C MET A 11 7.77 -6.25 -8.85
N THR A 12 7.03 -5.26 -9.36
CA THR A 12 5.88 -4.67 -8.68
C THR A 12 4.75 -5.69 -8.51
N VAL A 13 4.50 -6.55 -9.51
CA VAL A 13 3.47 -7.59 -9.41
C VAL A 13 3.87 -8.66 -8.39
N ALA A 14 5.07 -9.24 -8.52
CA ALA A 14 5.53 -10.27 -7.59
C ALA A 14 5.62 -9.75 -6.14
N ALA A 15 6.13 -8.53 -5.94
CA ALA A 15 6.17 -7.89 -4.63
C ALA A 15 4.76 -7.58 -4.10
N GLY A 16 3.84 -7.14 -4.97
CA GLY A 16 2.44 -6.90 -4.60
C GLY A 16 1.72 -8.18 -4.19
N GLU A 17 1.97 -9.30 -4.88
CA GLU A 17 1.40 -10.60 -4.51
C GLU A 17 1.94 -11.13 -3.18
N ALA A 18 3.25 -10.98 -2.95
CA ALA A 18 3.88 -11.33 -1.69
C ALA A 18 3.33 -10.46 -0.55
N LEU A 19 3.22 -9.14 -0.77
CA LEU A 19 2.65 -8.21 0.19
C LEU A 19 1.20 -8.58 0.51
N TYR A 20 0.36 -8.83 -0.49
CA TYR A 20 -1.04 -9.24 -0.28
C TYR A 20 -1.14 -10.49 0.60
N THR A 21 -0.28 -11.47 0.32
CA THR A 21 -0.22 -12.72 1.10
C THR A 21 0.13 -12.44 2.56
N LEU A 22 1.13 -11.58 2.80
CA LEU A 22 1.51 -11.17 4.15
C LEU A 22 0.39 -10.41 4.85
N VAL A 23 -0.28 -9.47 4.18
CA VAL A 23 -1.42 -8.73 4.73
C VAL A 23 -2.56 -9.68 5.14
N CYS A 24 -2.85 -10.70 4.33
CA CYS A 24 -3.88 -11.69 4.67
C CYS A 24 -3.53 -12.54 5.88
N LEU A 25 -2.26 -12.95 6.01
CA LEU A 25 -1.77 -13.84 7.06
C LEU A 25 -1.52 -13.10 8.39
N HIS A 26 -1.10 -11.85 8.31
CA HIS A 26 -0.58 -11.04 9.42
C HIS A 26 -1.35 -9.72 9.53
N GLN A 27 -2.68 -9.82 9.67
CA GLN A 27 -3.58 -8.65 9.69
C GLN A 27 -3.31 -7.73 10.88
N ALA A 28 -3.01 -8.29 12.05
CA ALA A 28 -2.71 -7.51 13.24
C ALA A 28 -1.40 -6.73 13.08
N GLU A 29 -0.34 -7.38 12.60
CA GLU A 29 0.95 -6.73 12.36
C GLU A 29 0.85 -5.69 11.24
N TYR A 30 0.03 -5.94 10.22
CA TYR A 30 -0.25 -4.97 9.17
C TYR A 30 -0.96 -3.72 9.73
N SER A 31 -2.00 -3.90 10.54
CA SER A 31 -2.71 -2.79 11.18
C SER A 31 -1.79 -1.97 12.09
N GLU A 32 -0.99 -2.63 12.93
CA GLU A 32 -0.01 -1.95 13.79
C GLU A 32 1.03 -1.15 12.98
N LEU A 33 1.51 -1.71 11.86
CA LEU A 33 2.44 -1.02 10.98
C LEU A 33 1.80 0.21 10.33
N VAL A 34 0.56 0.09 9.83
CA VAL A 34 -0.17 1.21 9.24
C VAL A 34 -0.40 2.32 10.28
N GLU A 35 -0.86 1.96 11.48
CA GLU A 35 -1.06 2.91 12.58
C GLU A 35 0.24 3.62 12.97
N THR A 36 1.34 2.87 13.08
CA THR A 36 2.68 3.42 13.38
C THR A 36 3.15 4.38 12.28
N LEU A 37 2.93 4.04 11.01
CA LEU A 37 3.29 4.92 9.89
C LEU A 37 2.46 6.21 9.90
N LEU A 38 1.17 6.11 10.20
CA LEU A 38 0.28 7.26 10.29
C LEU A 38 0.58 8.14 11.51
N SER A 39 0.84 7.57 12.68
CA SER A 39 1.14 8.33 13.90
C SER A 39 2.45 9.13 13.81
N ASN A 40 3.37 8.71 12.95
CA ASN A 40 4.62 9.41 12.69
C ASN A 40 4.47 10.63 11.77
N GLN A 41 3.29 10.83 11.14
CA GLN A 41 3.06 11.98 10.26
C GLN A 41 2.76 13.24 11.05
N ARG A 42 3.55 14.30 10.83
CA ARG A 42 3.37 15.60 11.49
C ARG A 42 2.40 16.52 10.75
N ASP A 43 2.32 16.38 9.42
CA ASP A 43 1.44 17.16 8.57
C ASP A 43 0.08 16.46 8.46
N ALA A 44 -0.98 17.15 8.88
CA ALA A 44 -2.35 16.64 8.85
C ALA A 44 -2.83 16.29 7.42
N VAL A 45 -2.35 17.01 6.40
CA VAL A 45 -2.69 16.74 4.99
C VAL A 45 -2.01 15.46 4.52
N ILE A 46 -0.76 15.24 4.92
CA ILE A 46 -0.02 14.01 4.59
C ILE A 46 -0.63 12.82 5.34
N TYR A 47 -0.96 12.99 6.62
CA TYR A 47 -1.68 12.01 7.41
C TYR A 47 -2.97 11.57 6.71
N GLN A 48 -3.83 12.52 6.35
CA GLN A 48 -5.14 12.21 5.77
C GLN A 48 -4.99 11.47 4.44
N ARG A 49 -4.07 11.93 3.57
CA ARG A 49 -3.80 11.28 2.29
C ARG A 49 -3.28 9.85 2.45
N LEU A 50 -2.39 9.61 3.41
CA LEU A 50 -1.89 8.26 3.70
C LEU A 50 -2.99 7.38 4.28
N ALA A 51 -3.80 7.91 5.20
CA ALA A 51 -4.92 7.17 5.80
C ALA A 51 -5.92 6.74 4.72
N ASP A 52 -6.30 7.66 3.82
CA ASP A 52 -7.19 7.36 2.70
C ASP A 52 -6.56 6.35 1.74
N ALA A 53 -5.27 6.46 1.46
CA ALA A 53 -4.56 5.53 0.60
C ALA A 53 -4.51 4.10 1.19
N PHE A 54 -4.21 3.95 2.48
CA PHE A 54 -4.22 2.64 3.15
C PHE A 54 -5.63 2.05 3.23
N ASN A 55 -6.65 2.87 3.54
CA ASN A 55 -8.04 2.44 3.54
C ASN A 55 -8.46 1.89 2.17
N ASN A 56 -8.12 2.60 1.09
CA ASN A 56 -8.44 2.18 -0.28
C ASN A 56 -7.65 0.94 -0.73
N LEU A 57 -6.44 0.74 -0.19
CA LEU A 57 -5.60 -0.41 -0.51
C LEU A 57 -6.26 -1.73 -0.09
N THR A 58 -6.93 -1.75 1.08
CA THR A 58 -7.58 -2.96 1.62
C THR A 58 -9.11 -2.93 1.56
N ALA A 59 -9.74 -1.86 1.07
CA ALA A 59 -11.20 -1.69 1.00
C ALA A 59 -11.94 -2.82 0.27
N SER A 60 -11.29 -3.43 -0.73
CA SER A 60 -11.87 -4.53 -1.50
C SER A 60 -11.84 -5.88 -0.78
N SER A 61 -11.15 -5.95 0.36
CA SER A 61 -10.82 -7.19 1.05
C SER A 61 -10.90 -6.98 2.57
N THR A 62 -12.11 -6.86 3.11
CA THR A 62 -12.32 -6.66 4.56
C THR A 62 -13.14 -7.81 5.15
N PRO A 63 -12.53 -8.77 5.89
CA PRO A 63 -11.09 -8.93 6.09
C PRO A 63 -10.37 -9.43 4.84
N PRO A 64 -9.04 -9.20 4.70
CA PRO A 64 -8.28 -9.72 3.58
C PRO A 64 -8.19 -11.24 3.64
N THR A 65 -8.54 -11.93 2.56
CA THR A 65 -8.47 -13.39 2.46
C THR A 65 -7.66 -13.83 1.24
N MET A 66 -7.14 -15.05 1.23
CA MET A 66 -6.39 -15.60 0.08
C MET A 66 -7.30 -15.97 -1.11
N ASP A 67 -8.22 -15.08 -1.47
CA ASP A 67 -9.08 -15.17 -2.64
C ASP A 67 -8.44 -14.50 -3.87
N ARG A 68 -8.57 -15.14 -5.03
CA ARG A 68 -7.96 -14.65 -6.28
C ARG A 68 -8.57 -13.32 -6.74
N LYS A 69 -9.88 -13.12 -6.55
CA LYS A 69 -10.56 -11.90 -6.98
C LYS A 69 -10.15 -10.72 -6.09
N GLN A 70 -10.06 -10.94 -4.78
CA GLN A 70 -9.53 -9.95 -3.83
C GLN A 70 -8.06 -9.62 -4.13
N LYS A 71 -7.21 -10.61 -4.44
CA LYS A 71 -5.82 -10.37 -4.85
C LYS A 71 -5.72 -9.45 -6.07
N VAL A 72 -6.50 -9.72 -7.12
CA VAL A 72 -6.49 -8.89 -8.34
C VAL A 72 -6.96 -7.46 -8.02
N ALA A 73 -7.99 -7.30 -7.19
CA ALA A 73 -8.45 -5.98 -6.76
C ALA A 73 -7.38 -5.24 -5.95
N PHE A 74 -6.71 -5.92 -5.02
CA PHE A 74 -5.61 -5.37 -4.24
C PHE A 74 -4.46 -4.90 -5.11
N LEU A 75 -4.01 -5.71 -6.09
CA LEU A 75 -2.91 -5.31 -6.99
C LEU A 75 -3.25 -4.03 -7.76
N LYS A 76 -4.50 -3.88 -8.19
CA LYS A 76 -4.96 -2.64 -8.82
C LYS A 76 -4.95 -1.45 -7.85
N SER A 77 -5.46 -1.64 -6.63
CA SER A 77 -5.40 -0.60 -5.59
C SER A 77 -3.96 -0.26 -5.20
N LEU A 78 -3.02 -1.21 -5.28
CA LEU A 78 -1.60 -1.01 -4.99
C LEU A 78 -0.93 -0.11 -6.03
N GLU A 79 -1.27 -0.26 -7.31
CA GLU A 79 -0.78 0.65 -8.36
C GLU A 79 -1.22 2.10 -8.08
N GLU A 80 -2.50 2.29 -7.72
CA GLU A 80 -3.05 3.59 -7.33
C GLU A 80 -2.39 4.14 -6.06
N PHE A 81 -2.16 3.27 -5.06
CA PHE A 81 -1.45 3.62 -3.83
C PHE A 81 -0.04 4.14 -4.11
N VAL A 82 0.75 3.44 -4.93
CA VAL A 82 2.12 3.84 -5.27
C VAL A 82 2.13 5.16 -6.04
N ALA A 83 1.16 5.38 -6.94
CA ALA A 83 1.04 6.67 -7.65
C ALA A 83 0.70 7.83 -6.69
N ASN A 84 -0.21 7.61 -5.74
CA ASN A 84 -0.67 8.62 -4.80
C ASN A 84 0.37 8.94 -3.70
N VAL A 85 1.08 7.91 -3.20
CA VAL A 85 2.05 8.04 -2.10
C VAL A 85 3.46 8.30 -2.60
N GLY A 86 3.83 7.80 -3.79
CA GLY A 86 5.14 8.06 -4.40
C GLY A 86 5.41 9.56 -4.58
N GLY A 87 4.37 10.36 -4.84
CA GLY A 87 4.45 11.82 -4.88
C GLY A 87 4.66 12.49 -3.52
N LEU A 88 4.22 11.87 -2.42
CA LEU A 88 4.39 12.38 -1.05
C LEU A 88 5.82 12.17 -0.53
N LEU A 89 6.49 11.10 -0.96
CA LEU A 89 7.87 10.78 -0.58
C LEU A 89 8.92 11.48 -1.47
N CYS A 90 8.52 11.99 -2.64
CA CYS A 90 9.38 12.75 -3.56
C CYS A 90 9.42 14.26 -3.26
N VAL A 91 9.16 14.67 -2.02
CA VAL A 91 9.41 16.05 -1.60
C VAL A 91 10.87 16.15 -1.16
N LYS A 92 11.57 16.98 -1.94
CA LYS A 92 13.02 17.22 -2.06
C LYS A 92 13.81 17.35 -0.76
#